data_AF-A0A951GJH0-F1
#
_entry.id   AF-A0A951GJH0-F1
#
_cell.length_a   1.000
_cell.length_b   1.000
_cell.length_c   1.000
_cell.angle_alpha   90.00
_cell.angle_beta   90.00
_cell.angle_gamma   90.00
#
_symmetry.space_group_name_H-M   'P 1'
#
loop_
_entity.id
_entity.type
_entity.pdbx_description
1 polymer ?
#
loop_
_entity_poly.entity_id
_entity_poly.type
_entity_poly.pdbx_seq_one_letter_code
_entity_poly.pdbx_strand_id
1 'polypeptide(L)' 'MTAGFFDLVIFDCDGVLVDSEPIINRGHAAALTDCGYAVTEREMSELMTAIFEVVPVFARTLTCIRPTWRPTWRF' A
#
# COMPACT_ATOMS: atom_id res chain seq x y z
N MET A 1 0.10 -33.77 24.86
CA MET A 1 -0.72 -32.57 24.65
C MET A 1 -1.29 -32.68 23.25
N THR A 2 -2.56 -33.04 23.12
CA THR A 2 -3.24 -33.04 21.81
C THR A 2 -3.54 -31.61 21.45
N ALA A 3 -2.94 -31.12 20.36
CA ALA A 3 -3.35 -29.85 19.75
C ALA A 3 -4.86 -29.91 19.55
N GLY A 4 -5.60 -28.96 20.14
CA GLY A 4 -6.95 -28.69 19.69
C GLY A 4 -6.84 -28.33 18.21
N PHE A 5 -7.38 -29.17 17.34
CA PHE A 5 -7.41 -28.91 15.92
C PHE A 5 -8.32 -27.68 15.70
N PHE A 6 -7.77 -26.60 15.16
CA PHE A 6 -8.58 -25.47 14.74
C PHE A 6 -9.50 -25.93 13.60
N ASP A 7 -10.81 -25.71 13.73
CA ASP A 7 -11.78 -26.04 12.68
C ASP A 7 -11.66 -25.09 11.46
N LEU A 8 -11.15 -23.87 11.68
CA LEU A 8 -10.92 -22.85 10.65
C LEU A 8 -9.82 -21.88 11.08
N VAL A 9 -8.98 -21.46 10.12
CA VAL A 9 -7.99 -20.39 10.30
C VAL A 9 -8.15 -19.40 9.15
N ILE A 10 -8.25 -18.10 9.49
CA ILE A 10 -8.33 -17.00 8.52
C ILE A 10 -6.99 -16.26 8.55
N PHE A 11 -6.43 -16.05 7.36
CA PHE A 11 -5.21 -15.28 7.17
C PHE A 11 -5.57 -13.94 6.53
N ASP A 12 -4.91 -12.89 7.00
CA ASP A 12 -4.83 -11.64 6.26
C ASP A 12 -4.03 -11.85 4.97
N CYS A 13 -4.17 -10.94 4.00
CA CYS A 13 -3.44 -10.99 2.75
C CYS A 13 -2.11 -10.25 2.86
N ASP A 14 -2.15 -8.96 3.13
CA ASP A 14 -1.00 -8.06 3.07
C ASP A 14 -0.06 -8.29 4.25
N GLY A 15 1.21 -8.56 3.97
CA GLY A 15 2.21 -8.86 5.00
C GLY A 15 2.07 -10.24 5.66
N VAL A 16 1.06 -11.04 5.28
CA VAL A 16 0.84 -12.40 5.79
C VAL A 16 0.94 -13.44 4.67
N LEU A 17 0.05 -13.37 3.67
CA LEU A 17 0.09 -14.26 2.50
C LEU A 17 0.91 -13.68 1.35
N VAL A 18 0.97 -12.35 1.25
CA VAL A 18 1.63 -11.63 0.17
C VAL A 18 2.50 -10.53 0.75
N ASP A 19 3.77 -10.50 0.33
CA ASP A 19 4.64 -9.33 0.52
C ASP A 19 4.25 -8.25 -0.50
N SER A 20 3.19 -7.51 -0.19
CA SER A 20 2.62 -6.48 -1.06
C SER A 20 3.31 -5.11 -0.92
N GLU A 21 4.13 -4.93 0.11
CA GLU A 21 4.80 -3.66 0.40
C GLU A 21 5.69 -3.15 -0.75
N PRO A 22 6.54 -3.97 -1.40
CA PRO A 22 7.35 -3.49 -2.53
C PRO A 22 6.51 -3.00 -3.72
N ILE A 23 5.39 -3.67 -3.99
CA ILE A 23 4.48 -3.31 -5.09
C ILE A 23 3.81 -1.97 -4.78
N ILE A 24 3.30 -1.81 -3.56
CA ILE A 24 2.64 -0.59 -3.10
C ILE A 24 3.63 0.57 -3.06
N ASN A 25 4.82 0.37 -2.49
CA ASN A 25 5.85 1.40 -2.37
C ASN A 25 6.30 1.93 -3.73
N ARG A 26 6.48 1.04 -4.72
CA ARG A 26 6.82 1.45 -6.09
C ARG A 26 5.68 2.23 -6.75
N GLY A 27 4.45 1.76 -6.61
CA GLY A 27 3.26 2.43 -7.14
C GLY A 27 3.06 3.83 -6.55
N HIS A 28 3.20 3.95 -5.22
CA HIS A 28 3.13 5.24 -4.52
C HIS A 28 4.26 6.18 -4.89
N ALA A 29 5.51 5.69 -4.96
CA ALA A 29 6.63 6.52 -5.35
C ALA A 29 6.46 7.10 -6.77
N ALA A 30 5.97 6.29 -7.71
CA ALA A 30 5.64 6.75 -9.06
C ALA A 30 4.52 7.79 -9.05
N ALA A 31 3.40 7.50 -8.39
CA ALA A 31 2.24 8.40 -8.35
C ALA A 31 2.55 9.74 -7.67
N LEU A 32 3.31 9.73 -6.58
CA LEU A 32 3.73 10.95 -5.88
C LEU A 32 4.71 11.76 -6.73
N THR A 33 5.65 11.10 -7.40
CA THR A 33 6.60 11.75 -8.32
C THR A 33 5.85 12.43 -9.48
N ASP A 34 4.86 11.77 -10.07
CA ASP A 34 3.99 12.35 -11.11
C ASP A 34 3.21 13.58 -10.60
N CYS A 35 2.95 13.64 -9.30
CA CYS A 35 2.31 14.77 -8.63
C CYS A 35 3.28 15.86 -8.15
N GLY A 36 4.56 15.78 -8.54
CA GLY A 36 5.58 16.76 -8.20
C GLY A 36 6.21 16.56 -6.82
N TYR A 37 5.96 15.43 -6.16
CA TYR A 37 6.63 15.02 -4.93
C TYR A 37 7.61 13.89 -5.23
N ALA A 38 8.85 14.25 -5.58
CA ALA A 38 9.89 13.27 -5.88
C ALA A 38 10.24 12.45 -4.64
N VAL A 39 10.06 11.14 -4.72
CA VAL A 39 10.35 10.18 -3.65
C VAL A 39 10.75 8.83 -4.26
N THR A 40 11.72 8.17 -3.66
CA THR A 40 12.17 6.84 -4.08
C THR A 40 11.35 5.72 -3.43
N GLU A 41 11.34 4.52 -4.00
CA GLU A 41 10.68 3.33 -3.40
C GLU A 41 11.15 3.07 -1.95
N ARG A 42 12.45 3.26 -1.67
CA ARG A 42 13.03 3.09 -0.34
C ARG A 42 12.52 4.13 0.65
N GLU A 43 12.57 5.40 0.29
CA GLU A 43 12.02 6.48 1.12
C GLU A 43 10.51 6.29 1.31
N MET A 44 9.82 5.74 0.32
CA MET A 44 8.40 5.44 0.41
C MET A 44 8.09 4.35 1.43
N SER A 45 8.92 3.30 1.49
CA SER A 45 8.84 2.28 2.54
C SER A 45 9.00 2.88 3.94
N GLU A 46 9.98 3.76 4.13
CA GLU A 46 10.20 4.48 5.40
C GLU A 46 8.97 5.35 5.75
N LEU A 47 8.45 6.11 4.79
CA LEU A 47 7.26 6.96 4.95
C LEU A 47 6.01 6.15 5.31
N MET A 48 5.79 4.97 4.72
CA MET A 48 4.62 4.12 5.01
C MET A 48 4.56 3.69 6.49
N THR A 49 5.70 3.61 7.17
CA THR A 49 5.77 3.31 8.62
C THR A 49 5.57 4.55 9.51
N ALA A 50 5.69 5.75 8.94
CA ALA A 50 5.63 7.03 9.63
C ALA A 50 4.28 7.74 9.40
N ILE A 51 3.22 7.25 10.05
CA ILE A 51 1.84 7.70 9.76
C ILE A 51 1.62 9.23 9.88
N PHE A 52 2.30 9.89 10.82
CA PHE A 52 2.18 11.34 11.00
C PHE A 52 2.89 12.15 9.89
N GLU A 53 3.88 11.56 9.22
CA GLU A 53 4.63 12.20 8.15
C GLU A 53 4.00 11.92 6.78
N VAL A 54 3.40 10.74 6.64
CA VAL A 54 2.80 10.29 5.38
C VAL A 54 1.47 10.96 5.09
N VAL A 55 0.61 11.14 6.09
CA VAL A 55 -0.72 11.74 5.92
C VAL A 55 -0.66 13.14 5.27
N PRO A 56 0.22 14.06 5.70
CA PRO A 56 0.39 15.35 5.02
C PRO A 56 0.84 15.24 3.56
N VAL A 57 1.71 14.29 3.23
CA VAL A 57 2.19 14.06 1.85
C VAL A 57 1.05 13.65 0.94
N PHE A 58 0.25 12.67 1.38
CA PHE A 58 -0.93 12.23 0.63
C PHE A 58 -1.98 13.34 0.56
N ALA A 59 -2.26 14.06 1.64
CA ALA A 59 -3.24 15.15 1.65
C ALA A 59 -2.94 16.23 0.59
N ARG A 60 -1.66 16.54 0.34
CA ARG A 60 -1.24 17.51 -0.68
C ARG A 60 -1.36 17.00 -2.11
N THR A 61 -1.35 15.68 -2.31
CA THR A 61 -1.28 15.04 -3.63
C THR A 61 -2.59 14.36 -4.04
N LEU A 62 -3.55 14.19 -3.12
CA LEU A 62 -4.87 13.58 -3.36
C LEU A 62 -5.64 14.19 -4.53
N THR A 63 -5.49 15.49 -4.81
CA THR A 63 -6.15 16.15 -5.95
C THR A 63 -5.47 15.89 -7.29
N CYS A 64 -4.21 15.46 -7.27
CA CYS A 64 -3.41 15.18 -8.44
C CYS A 64 -3.46 13.70 -8.85
N ILE A 65 -3.54 12.77 -7.89
CA ILE A 65 -3.70 11.33 -8.17
C ILE A 65 -5.12 11.12 -8.73
N ARG A 66 -5.29 11.25 -10.05
CA ARG A 66 -6.56 10.94 -10.70
C ARG A 66 -6.79 9.44 -10.65
N PRO A 67 -7.99 8.97 -10.27
CA PRO A 67 -8.35 7.59 -10.49
C PRO A 67 -8.57 7.39 -11.99
N THR A 68 -7.55 6.92 -12.70
CA THR A 68 -7.70 6.39 -14.08
C THR A 68 -8.18 4.95 -14.06
N TRP A 69 -8.18 4.32 -12.88
CA TRP A 69 -8.60 2.95 -12.70
C TRP A 69 -10.08 2.79 -13.07
N ARG A 70 -10.35 1.96 -14.08
CA ARG A 70 -11.67 1.40 -14.35
C ARG A 70 -11.66 -0.05 -13.89
N PRO A 71 -12.49 -0.46 -12.91
CA PRO A 71 -12.66 -1.88 -12.61
C PRO A 71 -13.17 -2.57 -13.88
N THR A 72 -12.40 -3.49 -14.45
CA THR A 72 -12.87 -4.40 -15.50
C THR A 72 -13.38 -5.72 -14.93
N TRP A 73 -13.51 -5.83 -13.61
CA TRP A 73 -14.01 -7.04 -12.95
C TRP A 73 -15.43 -7.34 -13.43
N ARG A 74 -15.55 -8.33 -14.32
CA ARG A 74 -16.79 -9.04 -14.60
C ARG A 74 -16.79 -10.25 -13.67
N PHE A 75 -17.73 -10.30 -12.74
CA PHE A 75 -18.11 -11.55 -12.09
C PHE A 75 -18.79 -12.47 -13.11
#